data_AF-A0ABD7RPF6-F1
#
_entry.id   AF-A0ABD7RPF6-F1
#
_cell.length_a   1.000
_cell.length_b   1.000
_cell.length_c   1.000
_cell.angle_alpha   90.00
_cell.angle_beta   90.00
_cell.angle_gamma   90.00
#
_symmetry.space_group_name_H-M   'P 1'
#
loop_
_entity.id
_entity.type
_entity.pdbx_description
1 polymer ?
#
loop_
_entity_poly.entity_id
_entity_poly.type
_entity_poly.pdbx_seq_one_letter_code
_entity_poly.pdbx_strand_id
1 'polypeptide(L)'
;MSTMTITIERTQRTLQFGGQSLQVEELSVRLPFARKPADLGELGGRDQHKVYVTETKELTPAEFDAFGRSLLVSRDWLRGKGGGTGDGYLCVEVTAPGRPYLYVNPEGGDYARYVARLG
;
A
#
# COMPACT_ATOMS: atom_id res chain seq x y z
N MET A 1 -17.44 23.42 -3.90
CA MET A 1 -16.71 22.31 -3.25
C MET A 1 -15.30 22.80 -3.01
N SER A 2 -14.83 22.82 -1.76
CA SER A 2 -13.46 23.22 -1.45
C SER A 2 -12.54 22.04 -1.72
N THR A 3 -11.57 22.21 -2.62
CA THR A 3 -10.54 21.21 -2.88
C THR A 3 -9.48 21.31 -1.77
N MET A 4 -9.20 20.19 -1.10
CA MET A 4 -8.03 20.07 -0.22
C MET A 4 -6.91 19.35 -0.97
N THR A 5 -5.74 19.97 -0.99
CA THR A 5 -4.50 19.37 -1.51
C THR A 5 -3.69 18.89 -0.33
N ILE A 6 -3.27 17.63 -0.35
CA ILE A 6 -2.35 17.06 0.64
C ILE A 6 -1.01 16.83 -0.06
N THR A 7 0.08 17.28 0.57
CA THR A 7 1.44 17.01 0.12
C THR A 7 2.08 16.00 1.05
N ILE A 8 2.57 14.88 0.50
CA ILE A 8 3.31 13.86 1.22
C ILE A 8 4.74 13.86 0.72
N GLU A 9 5.69 14.14 1.61
CA GLU A 9 7.11 13.98 1.28
C GLU A 9 7.46 12.49 1.17
N ARG A 10 8.22 12.15 0.12
CA ARG A 10 8.78 10.82 -0.13
C ARG A 10 10.29 10.93 0.00
N THR A 11 10.90 10.11 0.86
CA THR A 11 12.36 10.10 1.01
C THR A 11 12.93 8.76 0.56
N GLN A 12 13.91 8.79 -0.34
CA GLN A 12 14.63 7.58 -0.74
C GLN A 12 15.39 6.97 0.44
N ARG A 13 15.28 5.65 0.58
CA ARG A 13 15.94 4.85 1.62
C ARG A 13 16.43 3.54 1.04
N THR A 14 17.59 3.10 1.52
CA THR A 14 18.06 1.72 1.35
C THR A 14 17.73 0.95 2.62
N LEU A 15 16.94 -0.12 2.50
CA LEU A 15 16.62 -1.03 3.62
C LEU A 15 17.32 -2.37 3.43
N GLN A 16 17.70 -3.02 4.55
CA GLN A 16 18.12 -4.42 4.53
C GLN A 16 16.90 -5.29 4.82
N PHE A 17 16.48 -6.11 3.85
CA PHE A 17 15.32 -6.99 3.95
C PHE A 17 15.63 -8.36 3.35
N GLY A 18 15.39 -9.44 4.08
CA GLY A 18 15.65 -10.80 3.60
C GLY A 18 17.13 -11.07 3.21
N GLY A 19 18.08 -10.36 3.83
CA GLY A 19 19.52 -10.44 3.47
C GLY A 19 19.90 -9.69 2.20
N GLN A 20 18.98 -8.90 1.62
CA GLN A 20 19.21 -8.09 0.42
C GLN A 20 19.01 -6.60 0.73
N SER A 21 19.71 -5.75 -0.03
CA SER A 21 19.49 -4.30 0.00
C SER A 21 18.39 -3.92 -0.98
N LEU A 22 17.35 -3.26 -0.47
CA LEU A 22 16.17 -2.84 -1.23
C LEU A 22 16.09 -1.30 -1.22
N GLN A 23 15.92 -0.70 -2.40
CA GLN A 23 15.61 0.72 -2.53
C GLN A 23 14.10 0.94 -2.38
N VAL A 24 13.72 1.88 -1.53
CA VAL A 24 12.31 2.22 -1.27
C VAL A 24 12.14 3.73 -1.11
N GLU A 25 10.90 4.18 -1.17
CA GLU A 25 10.51 5.53 -0.76
C GLU A 25 9.73 5.47 0.56
N GLU A 26 10.28 6.07 1.62
CA GLU A 26 9.61 6.25 2.90
C GLU A 26 8.68 7.47 2.81
N LEU A 27 7.40 7.26 3.12
CA LEU A 27 6.45 8.37 3.24
C LEU A 27 6.64 9.09 4.58
N SER A 28 6.51 10.43 4.56
CA SER A 28 6.50 11.27 5.77
C SER A 28 5.29 11.04 6.69
N VAL A 29 4.28 10.31 6.23
CA VAL A 29 3.10 9.95 7.02
C VAL A 29 3.14 8.48 7.42
N ARG A 30 2.49 8.21 8.56
CA ARG A 30 2.14 6.85 8.96
C ARG A 30 0.67 6.62 8.66
N LEU A 31 0.33 5.39 8.29
CA LEU A 31 -1.04 5.04 7.95
C LEU A 31 -1.54 3.83 8.74
N PRO A 32 -2.86 3.77 9.02
CA PRO A 32 -3.46 2.62 9.66
C PRO A 32 -3.77 1.53 8.64
N PHE A 33 -3.21 0.34 8.85
CA PHE A 33 -3.43 -0.81 7.97
C PHE A 33 -4.53 -1.71 8.52
N ALA A 34 -5.49 -2.06 7.65
CA ALA A 34 -6.40 -3.17 7.90
C ALA A 34 -5.71 -4.50 7.55
N ARG A 35 -5.96 -5.55 8.33
CA ARG A 35 -5.43 -6.89 8.08
C ARG A 35 -6.48 -7.76 7.39
N LYS A 36 -6.12 -8.25 6.21
CA LYS A 36 -6.93 -9.09 5.32
C LYS A 36 -8.33 -8.50 5.05
N PRO A 37 -8.44 -7.21 4.69
CA PRO A 37 -9.74 -6.65 4.30
C PRO A 37 -10.25 -7.36 3.05
N ALA A 38 -11.55 -7.70 3.03
CA ALA A 38 -12.21 -8.24 1.84
C ALA A 38 -12.39 -7.17 0.76
N ASP A 39 -12.70 -5.94 1.17
CA ASP A 39 -12.93 -4.79 0.31
C ASP A 39 -12.55 -3.45 0.97
N LEU A 40 -12.76 -2.34 0.26
CA LEU A 40 -12.40 -1.00 0.75
C LEU A 40 -13.21 -0.52 1.96
N GLY A 41 -14.38 -1.11 2.23
CA GLY A 41 -15.24 -0.75 3.37
C GLY A 41 -14.71 -1.26 4.71
N GLU A 42 -13.87 -2.29 4.68
CA GLU A 42 -13.21 -2.85 5.87
C GLU A 42 -11.87 -2.16 6.19
N LEU A 43 -11.48 -1.14 5.40
CA LEU A 43 -10.27 -0.40 5.67
C LEU A 43 -10.40 0.45 6.93
N GLY A 44 -9.38 0.38 7.75
CA GLY A 44 -9.35 0.98 9.07
C GLY A 44 -8.41 0.19 9.96
N GLY A 45 -7.60 0.89 10.72
CA GLY A 45 -6.65 0.32 11.67
C GLY A 45 -6.45 1.31 12.82
N ARG A 46 -6.00 0.81 13.97
CA ARG A 46 -5.68 1.67 15.11
C ARG A 46 -4.21 2.08 15.11
N ASP A 47 -3.34 1.13 14.77
CA ASP A 47 -1.90 1.33 14.82
C ASP A 47 -1.39 1.99 13.53
N GLN A 48 -0.52 2.98 13.71
CA GLN A 48 0.03 3.80 12.64
C GLN A 48 1.42 3.27 12.25
N HIS A 49 1.54 2.75 11.04
CA HIS A 49 2.77 2.14 10.54
C HIS A 49 3.45 3.02 9.51
N LYS A 50 4.79 2.96 9.44
CA LYS A 50 5.51 3.57 8.33
C LYS A 50 5.18 2.85 7.02
N VAL A 51 5.20 3.62 5.94
CA VAL A 51 4.95 3.15 4.59
C VAL A 51 6.23 3.26 3.78
N TYR A 52 6.70 2.11 3.28
CA TYR A 52 7.85 2.01 2.40
C TYR A 52 7.36 1.57 1.03
N VAL A 53 7.29 2.51 0.08
CA VAL A 53 6.85 2.19 -1.29
C VAL A 53 8.01 1.52 -2.03
N THR A 54 7.76 0.30 -2.50
CA THR A 54 8.70 -0.47 -3.32
C THR A 54 8.47 -0.26 -4.81
N GLU A 55 7.21 -0.04 -5.19
CA GLU A 55 6.81 0.29 -6.55
C GLU A 55 5.40 0.92 -6.57
N THR A 56 5.07 1.56 -7.69
CA THR A 56 3.74 2.12 -7.96
C THR A 56 3.07 1.33 -9.09
N LYS A 57 1.85 0.88 -8.83
CA LYS A 57 0.94 0.22 -9.78
C LYS A 57 -0.16 1.20 -10.17
N GLU A 58 -0.07 1.70 -11.40
CA GLU A 58 -1.11 2.51 -12.00
C GLU A 58 -2.21 1.61 -12.57
N LEU A 59 -3.46 1.93 -12.25
CA LEU A 59 -4.66 1.25 -12.73
C LEU A 59 -5.60 2.26 -13.38
N THR A 60 -6.45 1.79 -14.28
CA THR A 60 -7.65 2.52 -14.66
C THR A 60 -8.64 2.57 -13.48
N PRO A 61 -9.58 3.54 -13.44
CA PRO A 61 -10.59 3.58 -12.39
C PRO A 61 -11.42 2.29 -12.28
N ALA A 62 -11.73 1.65 -13.42
CA ALA A 62 -12.47 0.39 -13.45
C ALA A 62 -11.67 -0.78 -12.84
N GLU A 63 -10.38 -0.88 -13.16
CA GLU A 63 -9.48 -1.89 -12.56
C GLU A 63 -9.29 -1.66 -11.06
N PHE A 64 -9.16 -0.39 -10.65
CA PHE A 64 -9.09 -0.03 -9.24
C PHE A 64 -10.36 -0.45 -8.49
N ASP A 65 -11.53 -0.14 -9.04
CA ASP A 65 -12.82 -0.47 -8.42
C ASP A 65 -13.04 -1.99 -8.37
N ALA A 66 -12.57 -2.74 -9.38
CA ALA A 66 -12.58 -4.20 -9.35
C ALA A 66 -11.62 -4.76 -8.29
N PHE A 67 -10.40 -4.23 -8.20
CA PHE A 67 -9.41 -4.60 -7.20
C PHE A 67 -9.93 -4.33 -5.78
N GLY A 68 -10.46 -3.12 -5.53
CA GLY A 68 -10.98 -2.69 -4.23
C GLY A 68 -12.19 -3.47 -3.72
N ARG A 69 -12.95 -4.13 -4.61
CA ARG A 69 -14.06 -5.03 -4.23
C ARG A 69 -13.63 -6.47 -3.91
N SER A 70 -12.36 -6.80 -4.10
CA SER A 70 -11.91 -8.20 -4.07
C SER A 70 -10.49 -8.35 -3.52
N LEU A 71 -10.08 -7.57 -2.53
CA LEU A 71 -8.70 -7.41 -2.06
C LEU A 71 -7.96 -8.73 -1.69
N LEU A 72 -8.70 -9.80 -1.38
CA LEU A 72 -8.15 -11.12 -1.04
C LEU A 72 -7.92 -12.07 -2.21
N VAL A 73 -8.35 -11.72 -3.44
CA VAL A 73 -8.05 -12.50 -4.65
C VAL A 73 -6.53 -12.44 -4.96
N SER A 74 -5.98 -13.47 -5.58
CA SER A 74 -4.56 -13.48 -5.99
C SER A 74 -4.30 -12.53 -7.17
N ARG A 75 -3.15 -11.86 -7.14
CA ARG A 75 -2.60 -10.99 -8.20
C ARG A 75 -1.12 -11.30 -8.35
N ASP A 76 -0.72 -11.76 -9.53
CA ASP A 76 0.70 -12.05 -9.79
C ASP A 76 1.59 -10.83 -9.57
N TRP A 77 1.08 -9.62 -9.84
CA TRP A 77 1.82 -8.37 -9.61
C TRP A 77 1.96 -7.98 -8.13
N LEU A 78 1.41 -8.73 -7.18
CA LEU A 78 1.64 -8.56 -5.74
C LEU A 78 2.64 -9.58 -5.18
N ARG A 79 2.87 -10.69 -5.87
CA ARG A 79 3.66 -11.80 -5.35
C ARG A 79 5.08 -11.35 -4.99
N GLY A 80 5.48 -11.59 -3.74
CA GLY A 80 6.84 -11.34 -3.26
C GLY A 80 7.19 -9.87 -2.98
N LYS A 81 6.22 -8.95 -3.01
CA LYS A 81 6.46 -7.49 -2.88
C LYS A 81 6.21 -6.92 -1.48
N GLY A 82 5.80 -7.77 -0.54
CA GLY A 82 5.45 -7.39 0.81
C GLY A 82 6.49 -7.82 1.85
N GLY A 83 6.29 -7.34 3.07
CA GLY A 83 7.11 -7.67 4.22
C GLY A 83 7.06 -6.60 5.31
N GLY A 84 7.25 -7.00 6.56
CA GLY A 84 7.43 -6.08 7.69
C GLY A 84 8.90 -5.77 7.97
N THR A 85 9.22 -4.50 8.22
CA THR A 85 10.56 -4.02 8.63
C THR A 85 10.71 -3.89 10.15
N GLY A 86 9.65 -4.22 10.91
CA GLY A 86 9.54 -3.99 12.34
C GLY A 86 8.82 -2.67 12.67
N ASP A 87 9.16 -1.58 11.97
CA ASP A 87 8.55 -0.25 12.16
C ASP A 87 7.52 0.14 11.07
N GLY A 88 7.47 -0.62 9.98
CA GLY A 88 6.58 -0.36 8.86
C GLY A 88 6.42 -1.55 7.90
N TYR A 89 5.78 -1.24 6.78
CA TYR A 89 5.45 -2.21 5.75
C TYR A 89 6.04 -1.82 4.40
N LEU A 90 6.64 -2.80 3.73
CA LEU A 90 6.94 -2.73 2.29
C LEU A 90 5.63 -2.81 1.52
N CYS A 91 5.36 -1.82 0.67
CA CYS A 91 4.08 -1.62 0.03
C CYS A 91 4.21 -1.40 -1.47
N VAL A 92 3.30 -2.01 -2.22
CA VAL A 92 2.94 -1.57 -3.56
C VAL A 92 1.95 -0.42 -3.40
N GLU A 93 2.28 0.75 -3.92
CA GLU A 93 1.35 1.88 -4.02
C GLU A 93 0.43 1.62 -5.22
N VAL A 94 -0.89 1.67 -5.02
CA VAL A 94 -1.87 1.51 -6.10
C VAL A 94 -2.59 2.83 -6.28
N THR A 95 -2.62 3.31 -7.53
CA THR A 95 -3.24 4.60 -7.89
C THR A 95 -4.12 4.47 -9.12
N ALA A 96 -5.15 5.29 -9.19
CA ALA A 96 -5.98 5.48 -10.37
C ALA A 96 -6.56 6.90 -10.39
N PRO A 97 -6.83 7.49 -11.57
CA PRO A 97 -7.44 8.82 -11.67
C PRO A 97 -8.76 8.94 -10.89
N GLY A 98 -8.86 9.93 -10.01
CA GLY A 98 -10.07 10.17 -9.22
C GLY A 98 -10.38 9.08 -8.17
N ARG A 99 -9.37 8.32 -7.74
CA ARG A 99 -9.46 7.33 -6.67
C ARG A 99 -8.43 7.64 -5.57
N PRO A 100 -8.68 7.18 -4.33
CA PRO A 100 -7.69 7.31 -3.27
C PRO A 100 -6.46 6.44 -3.57
N TYR A 101 -5.33 6.79 -2.96
CA TYR A 101 -4.13 5.96 -2.98
C TYR A 101 -4.32 4.79 -2.01
N LEU A 102 -3.91 3.59 -2.44
CA LEU A 102 -3.83 2.43 -1.56
C LEU A 102 -2.37 2.03 -1.39
N TYR A 103 -2.03 1.64 -0.18
CA TYR A 103 -0.73 1.06 0.15
C TYR A 103 -0.94 -0.38 0.54
N VAL A 104 -0.47 -1.28 -0.32
CA VAL A 104 -0.75 -2.70 -0.24
C VAL A 104 0.51 -3.45 0.13
N ASN A 105 0.49 -4.11 1.29
CA ASN A 105 1.51 -5.05 1.68
C ASN A 105 0.99 -6.48 1.47
N PRO A 106 1.54 -7.23 0.50
CA PRO A 106 1.16 -8.61 0.21
C PRO A 106 2.02 -9.65 0.95
N GLU A 107 2.50 -9.35 2.16
CA GLU A 107 3.44 -10.21 2.90
C GLU A 107 2.99 -11.67 2.94
N GLY A 108 3.88 -12.58 2.52
CA GLY A 108 3.63 -14.02 2.61
C GLY A 108 2.56 -14.54 1.65
N GLY A 109 2.21 -13.79 0.60
CA GLY A 109 1.28 -14.23 -0.44
C GLY A 109 1.36 -13.39 -1.71
N ASP A 110 0.23 -13.29 -2.39
CA ASP A 110 0.03 -12.55 -3.64
C ASP A 110 -1.33 -11.83 -3.68
N TYR A 111 -1.89 -11.52 -2.51
CA TYR A 111 -3.12 -10.76 -2.33
C TYR A 111 -2.88 -9.59 -1.37
N ALA A 112 -3.85 -8.67 -1.26
CA ALA A 112 -3.71 -7.45 -0.47
C ALA A 112 -3.87 -7.74 1.04
N ARG A 113 -2.86 -8.35 1.65
CA ARG A 113 -2.91 -8.86 3.02
C ARG A 113 -3.00 -7.77 4.07
N TYR A 114 -2.29 -6.66 3.90
CA TYR A 114 -2.48 -5.46 4.69
C TYR A 114 -2.68 -4.28 3.76
N VAL A 115 -3.68 -3.45 4.04
CA VAL A 115 -4.04 -2.32 3.17
C VAL A 115 -4.30 -1.08 4.00
N ALA A 116 -3.68 0.03 3.59
CA ALA A 116 -3.99 1.36 4.06
C ALA A 116 -4.48 2.24 2.91
N ARG A 117 -5.25 3.28 3.23
CA ARG A 117 -5.80 4.25 2.29
C ARG A 117 -5.34 5.66 2.62
N LEU A 118 -5.04 6.46 1.59
CA LEU A 118 -4.84 7.90 1.69
C LEU A 118 -5.66 8.62 0.61
N GLY A 119 -6.50 9.58 1.03
CA GLY A 119 -7.46 10.27 0.18
C GLY A 119 -8.91 9.84 0.39
#